data_AF-A0A0S4JJ12-F1
#
_entry.id   AF-A0A0S4JJ12-F1
#
_cell.length_a   1.000
_cell.length_b   1.000
_cell.length_c   1.000
_cell.angle_alpha   90.00
_cell.angle_beta   90.00
_cell.angle_gamma   90.00
#
_symmetry.space_group_name_H-M   'P 1'
#
loop_
_entity.id
_entity.type
_entity.pdbx_description
1 polymer ?
#
loop_
_entity_poly.entity_id
_entity_poly.type
_entity_poly.pdbx_seq_one_letter_code
_entity_poly.pdbx_strand_id
1 'polypeptide(L)'
;MHVEVINAWYGVQGRIEENRGGQVAERLRQNVAQNGGRLVLNGDLNAFFGFDPAPGAPKQAAIHVRHNGQEHHLRANEGQPFHFP
;
A
#
# COMPACT_ATOMS: atom_id res chain seq x y z
N MET A 1 10.15 16.85 -2.73
CA MET A 1 10.34 15.60 -1.95
C MET A 1 9.21 14.66 -2.34
N HIS A 2 9.50 13.39 -2.59
CA HIS A 2 8.48 12.41 -2.98
C HIS A 2 8.69 11.10 -2.22
N VAL A 3 7.61 10.36 -1.99
CA VAL A 3 7.65 9.02 -1.41
C VAL A 3 8.20 8.05 -2.43
N GLU A 4 9.18 7.25 -2.05
CA GLU A 4 9.67 6.14 -2.85
C GLU A 4 9.21 4.83 -2.24
N VAL A 5 8.42 4.05 -2.98
CA VAL A 5 7.95 2.74 -2.52
C VAL A 5 9.01 1.69 -2.84
N ILE A 6 9.61 1.13 -1.79
CA ILE A 6 10.65 0.11 -1.87
C ILE A 6 10.01 -1.26 -2.08
N ASN A 7 9.14 -1.67 -1.15
CA ASN A 7 8.38 -2.91 -1.22
C ASN A 7 7.01 -2.75 -0.55
N ALA A 8 6.11 -3.70 -0.83
CA ALA A 8 4.82 -3.76 -0.17
C ALA A 8 4.22 -5.17 -0.26
N TRP A 9 3.26 -5.46 0.61
CA TRP A 9 2.35 -6.58 0.47
C TRP A 9 0.93 -6.17 0.89
N TYR A 10 -0.06 -6.89 0.38
CA TYR A 10 -1.47 -6.68 0.69
C TYR A 10 -2.13 -8.00 1.12
N GLY A 11 -2.90 -7.96 2.21
CA GLY A 11 -3.68 -9.11 2.69
C GLY A 11 -3.83 -9.12 4.20
N VAL A 12 -3.74 -10.30 4.81
CA VAL A 12 -3.92 -10.51 6.25
C VAL A 12 -2.58 -10.86 6.87
N GLN A 13 -2.09 -10.02 7.79
CA GLN A 13 -0.79 -10.19 8.44
C GLN A 13 -0.64 -11.60 9.04
N GLY A 14 0.48 -12.26 8.73
CA GLY A 14 0.80 -13.60 9.23
C GLY A 14 -0.08 -14.73 8.66
N ARG A 15 -0.95 -14.45 7.68
CA ARG A 15 -1.80 -15.46 7.02
C ARG A 15 -1.68 -15.43 5.50
N ILE A 16 -1.95 -14.27 4.90
CA ILE A 16 -1.93 -14.06 3.44
C ILE A 16 -1.25 -12.72 3.18
N GLU A 17 0.01 -12.75 2.75
CA GLU A 17 0.80 -11.56 2.44
C GLU A 17 1.15 -11.57 0.96
N GLU A 18 0.28 -10.99 0.14
CA GLU A 18 0.40 -11.07 -1.31
C GLU A 18 1.15 -9.86 -1.88
N ASN A 19 2.09 -10.11 -2.80
CA ASN A 19 2.84 -9.06 -3.51
C ASN A 19 2.61 -9.13 -5.04
N ARG A 20 1.99 -10.20 -5.56
CA ARG A 20 1.72 -10.46 -6.99
C ARG A 20 2.93 -10.19 -7.88
N GLY A 21 4.10 -10.70 -7.50
CA GLY A 21 5.34 -10.47 -8.23
C GLY A 21 5.75 -8.99 -8.33
N GLY A 22 5.38 -8.15 -7.36
CA GLY A 22 5.72 -6.72 -7.31
C GLY A 22 4.59 -5.78 -7.74
N GLN A 23 3.44 -6.29 -8.20
CA GLN A 23 2.32 -5.44 -8.64
C GLN A 23 1.75 -4.56 -7.52
N VAL A 24 1.79 -5.03 -6.26
CA VAL A 24 1.31 -4.24 -5.11
C VAL A 24 2.16 -2.97 -4.94
N ALA A 25 3.49 -3.12 -4.94
CA ALA A 25 4.41 -1.99 -4.87
C ALA A 25 4.27 -1.06 -6.09
N GLU A 26 4.13 -1.64 -7.29
CA GLU A 26 3.99 -0.86 -8.53
C GLU A 26 2.70 -0.02 -8.53
N ARG A 27 1.58 -0.58 -8.06
CA ARG A 27 0.33 0.16 -7.93
C ARG A 27 0.44 1.33 -6.95
N LEU A 28 1.18 1.15 -5.86
CA LEU A 28 1.46 2.23 -4.90
C LEU A 28 2.37 3.31 -5.51
N ARG A 29 3.36 2.94 -6.33
CA ARG A 29 4.19 3.93 -7.06
C ARG A 29 3.36 4.76 -8.04
N GLN A 30 2.43 4.14 -8.76
CA GLN A 30 1.50 4.87 -9.64
C GLN A 30 0.64 5.85 -8.84
N ASN A 31 0.13 5.43 -7.69
CA ASN A 31 -0.62 6.31 -6.80
C ASN A 31 0.21 7.51 -6.34
N VAL A 32 1.47 7.30 -5.92
CA VAL A 32 2.40 8.38 -5.57
C VAL A 32 2.58 9.37 -6.73
N ALA A 33 2.84 8.87 -7.94
CA ALA A 33 3.03 9.71 -9.11
C ALA A 33 1.79 10.56 -9.44
N GLN A 34 0.60 9.99 -9.26
CA GLN A 34 -0.68 10.67 -9.52
C GLN A 34 -1.05 11.69 -8.42
N ASN A 35 -0.53 11.54 -7.20
CA ASN A 35 -0.90 12.36 -6.04
C ASN A 35 0.21 13.35 -5.61
N GLY A 36 1.03 13.79 -6.57
CA GLY A 36 2.05 14.81 -6.33
C GLY A 36 3.19 14.32 -5.42
N GLY A 37 3.51 13.03 -5.47
CA GLY A 37 4.58 12.44 -4.67
C GLY A 37 4.15 11.91 -3.29
N ARG A 38 2.83 11.82 -3.03
CA ARG A 38 2.25 11.31 -1.77
C ARG A 38 1.49 10.01 -1.99
N LEU A 39 1.53 9.10 -1.03
CA LEU A 39 0.60 8.00 -0.91
C LEU A 39 -0.76 8.51 -0.43
N VAL A 40 -1.81 8.18 -1.18
CA VAL A 40 -3.19 8.54 -0.88
C VAL A 40 -4.08 7.34 -1.17
N LEU A 41 -4.57 6.69 -0.12
CA LEU A 41 -5.47 5.54 -0.16
C LEU A 41 -6.79 5.94 0.49
N ASN A 42 -7.91 5.70 -0.17
CA ASN A 42 -9.25 6.06 0.32
C ASN A 42 -9.83 5.03 1.30
N GLY A 43 -9.17 3.89 1.50
CA GLY A 43 -9.60 2.80 2.37
C GLY A 43 -10.23 1.61 1.65
N ASP A 44 -10.58 1.70 0.36
CA ASP A 44 -11.02 0.55 -0.43
C ASP A 44 -9.81 -0.12 -1.09
N LEU A 45 -9.11 -0.99 -0.36
CA LEU A 45 -7.87 -1.60 -0.85
C LEU A 45 -8.16 -2.64 -1.93
N ASN A 46 -9.31 -3.30 -1.87
CA ASN A 46 -9.75 -4.21 -2.92
C ASN A 46 -9.89 -3.51 -4.27
N ALA A 47 -10.60 -2.39 -4.33
CA ALA A 47 -10.72 -1.60 -5.56
C ALA A 47 -9.38 -0.99 -5.96
N PHE A 48 -8.59 -0.53 -4.99
CA PHE A 48 -7.29 0.08 -5.26
C PHE A 48 -6.30 -0.89 -5.92
N PHE A 49 -6.17 -2.10 -5.37
CA PHE A 49 -5.28 -3.15 -5.90
C PHE A 49 -5.91 -3.97 -7.02
N GLY A 50 -7.24 -3.93 -7.18
CA GLY A 50 -7.97 -4.64 -8.22
C GLY A 50 -8.17 -6.14 -7.93
N PHE A 51 -7.96 -6.57 -6.69
CA PHE A 51 -8.19 -7.95 -6.25
C PHE A 51 -8.42 -8.05 -4.75
N ASP A 52 -9.03 -9.15 -4.31
CA ASP A 52 -9.16 -9.51 -2.89
C ASP A 52 -8.32 -10.76 -2.58
N PRO A 53 -7.21 -10.65 -1.82
CA PRO A 53 -6.40 -11.80 -1.41
C PRO A 53 -7.07 -12.68 -0.34
N ALA A 54 -8.04 -12.14 0.40
CA ALA A 54 -8.64 -12.80 1.54
C ALA A 54 -10.12 -12.37 1.72
N PRO A 55 -11.04 -12.94 0.92
CA PRO A 55 -12.46 -12.64 1.01
C PRO A 55 -13.01 -12.86 2.43
N GLY A 56 -13.79 -11.90 2.93
CA GLY A 56 -14.41 -11.97 4.26
C GLY A 56 -13.45 -11.72 5.44
N ALA A 57 -12.18 -11.43 5.19
CA ALA A 57 -11.22 -11.07 6.23
C ALA A 57 -10.85 -9.57 6.17
N PRO A 58 -10.56 -8.94 7.32
CA PRO A 58 -10.02 -7.59 7.36
C PRO A 58 -8.59 -7.61 6.82
N LYS A 59 -8.33 -6.79 5.80
CA LYS A 59 -7.04 -6.74 5.11
C LYS A 59 -6.30 -5.45 5.44
N GLN A 60 -5.00 -5.48 5.18
CA GLN A 60 -4.11 -4.35 5.31
C GLN A 60 -3.04 -4.39 4.22
N ALA A 61 -2.50 -3.22 3.89
CA ALA A 61 -1.27 -3.09 3.13
C ALA A 61 -0.11 -2.77 4.07
N ALA A 62 0.97 -3.55 3.98
CA ALA A 62 2.27 -3.20 4.51
C ALA A 62 3.05 -2.45 3.45
N ILE A 63 3.60 -1.29 3.78
CA ILE A 63 4.31 -0.47 2.80
C ILE A 63 5.64 -0.04 3.39
N HIS A 64 6.73 -0.47 2.76
CA HIS A 64 8.07 0.03 3.06
C HIS A 64 8.40 1.13 2.07
N VAL A 65 8.66 2.31 2.60
CA VAL A 65 8.97 3.50 1.79
C VAL A 65 10.23 4.18 2.27
N ARG A 66 10.83 4.98 1.38
CA ARG A 66 11.80 6.01 1.72
C ARG A 66 11.20 7.38 1.47
N HIS A 67 11.33 8.27 2.44
CA HIS A 67 10.94 9.67 2.34
C HIS A 67 11.96 10.53 3.07
N ASN A 68 12.47 11.58 2.42
CA ASN A 68 13.49 12.48 2.97
C ASN A 68 14.76 11.77 3.50
N GLY A 69 15.16 10.69 2.84
CA GLY A 69 16.33 9.90 3.24
C GLY A 69 16.08 8.96 4.43
N GLN A 70 14.87 8.96 4.99
CA GLN A 70 14.47 8.05 6.07
C GLN A 70 13.56 6.96 5.54
N GLU A 71 13.74 5.73 6.05
CA GLU A 71 12.86 4.61 5.75
C GLU A 71 11.70 4.55 6.75
N HIS A 72 10.51 4.20 6.24
CA HIS A 72 9.30 4.08 7.03
C HIS A 72 8.58 2.76 6.69
N HIS A 73 8.05 2.11 7.73
CA HIS A 73 7.16 0.95 7.60
C HIS A 73 5.75 1.38 7.96
N LEU A 74 4.89 1.47 6.95
CA LEU A 74 3.54 1.99 7.05
C LEU A 74 2.50 0.87 7.01
N ARG A 75 1.33 1.15 7.58
CA ARG A 75 0.16 0.26 7.56
C ARG A 75 -1.05 1.05 7.10
N ALA A 76 -1.70 0.56 6.05
CA ALA A 76 -3.01 1.04 5.62
C ALA A 76 -4.03 -0.10 5.81
N ASN A 77 -5.10 0.16 6.54
CA ASN A 77 -6.12 -0.84 6.84
C ASN A 77 -7.31 -0.68 5.88
N GLU A 78 -7.93 -1.80 5.52
CA GLU A 78 -9.19 -1.81 4.78
C GLU A 78 -10.26 -0.99 5.54
N GLY A 79 -11.03 -0.19 4.80
CA GLY A 79 -12.06 0.70 5.31
C GLY A 79 -11.54 2.00 5.94
N GLN A 80 -10.22 2.24 5.99
CA GLN A 80 -9.64 3.43 6.59
C GLN A 80 -8.83 4.23 5.56
N PRO A 81 -9.15 5.53 5.37
CA PRO A 81 -8.29 6.40 4.58
C PRO A 81 -6.88 6.45 5.16
N PHE A 82 -5.87 6.45 4.29
CA PHE A 82 -4.47 6.51 4.65
C PHE A 82 -3.72 7.47 3.73
N HIS A 83 -2.95 8.38 4.31
CA HIS A 83 -2.22 9.41 3.60
C HIS A 83 -0.79 9.50 4.14
N PHE A 84 0.19 9.68 3.25
CA PHE A 84 1.60 9.86 3.62
C PHE A 84 2.43 10.51 2.50
N PRO A 85 3.42 11.37 2.79
CA PRO A 85 3.53 12.13 4.04
C PRO A 85 2.30 13.00 4.27
#